data_AF-A0A941EEV3-F1
#
_entry.id   AF-A0A941EEV3-F1
#
_cell.length_a   1.000
_cell.length_b   1.000
_cell.length_c   1.000
_cell.angle_alpha   90.00
_cell.angle_beta   90.00
_cell.angle_gamma   90.00
#
_symmetry.space_group_name_H-M   'P 1'
#
loop_
_entity.id
_entity.type
_entity.pdbx_description
1 polymer ?
#
loop_
_entity_poly.entity_id
_entity_poly.type
_entity_poly.pdbx_seq_one_letter_code
_entity_poly.pdbx_strand_id
1 'polypeptide(L)'
;MTETSDYQYDEYTYDDPEDDGVLEPADDLSTDDYEDDPLDTGIEPPDHYGASNWYGVTEAEARAGESLDQLLAEEEPEIDADAPDVVDDRWADGPGPRSGRLVSDGRLMAEDVGTDAYAAGAEEAAVHLMDNGEIRYHSMHEED
;
A
#
# COMPACT_ATOMS: atom_id res chain seq x y z
N MET A 1 -27.12 63.89 8.34
CA MET A 1 -27.69 62.52 8.43
C MET A 1 -28.07 62.17 7.00
N THR A 2 -27.04 61.81 6.22
CA THR A 2 -26.65 60.42 5.85
C THR A 2 -27.56 59.93 4.72
N GLU A 3 -27.09 60.05 3.47
CA GLU A 3 -26.65 58.91 2.63
C GLU A 3 -27.85 58.38 1.83
N THR A 4 -27.78 58.12 0.53
CA THR A 4 -26.76 57.35 -0.17
C THR A 4 -26.65 57.87 -1.60
N SER A 5 -25.43 58.21 -2.01
CA SER A 5 -25.08 58.37 -3.42
C SER A 5 -25.17 56.98 -4.04
N ASP A 6 -26.14 56.79 -4.92
CA ASP A 6 -26.30 55.57 -5.72
C ASP A 6 -25.18 55.57 -6.76
N TYR A 7 -23.99 55.13 -6.34
CA TYR A 7 -22.89 54.84 -7.24
C TYR A 7 -23.27 53.60 -8.05
N GLN A 8 -23.83 53.84 -9.23
CA GLN A 8 -23.99 52.81 -10.25
C GLN A 8 -22.58 52.35 -10.66
N TYR A 9 -22.12 51.26 -10.07
CA TYR A 9 -20.97 50.53 -10.59
C TYR A 9 -21.44 49.85 -11.87
N ASP A 10 -20.96 50.32 -13.02
CA ASP A 10 -20.94 49.53 -14.24
C ASP A 10 -20.11 48.28 -13.92
N GLU A 11 -20.79 47.15 -13.79
CA GLU A 11 -20.16 45.84 -13.63
C GLU A 11 -19.51 45.49 -14.96
N TYR A 12 -18.26 45.92 -15.12
CA TYR A 12 -17.38 45.44 -16.16
C TYR A 12 -17.09 43.96 -15.86
N THR A 13 -17.89 43.06 -16.41
CA THR A 13 -17.48 41.67 -16.59
C THR A 13 -16.29 41.71 -17.55
N TYR A 14 -15.08 41.62 -16.99
CA TYR A 14 -13.88 41.26 -17.74
C TYR A 14 -14.07 39.81 -18.18
N ASP A 15 -14.79 39.63 -19.28
CA ASP A 15 -14.67 38.44 -20.11
C ASP A 15 -13.37 38.64 -20.88
N ASP A 16 -12.26 38.34 -20.21
CA ASP A 16 -10.93 38.40 -20.80
C ASP A 16 -10.72 37.08 -21.56
N PRO A 17 -10.72 37.11 -22.90
CA PRO A 17 -10.61 35.90 -23.70
C PRO A 17 -9.21 35.26 -23.61
N GLU A 18 -8.25 35.86 -22.90
CA GLU A 18 -6.94 35.26 -22.66
C GLU A 18 -6.99 34.25 -21.50
N ASP A 19 -8.08 34.20 -20.69
CA ASP A 19 -8.24 33.29 -19.54
C ASP A 19 -9.07 32.01 -19.85
N ASP A 20 -9.47 31.80 -21.11
CA ASP A 20 -10.24 30.60 -21.53
C ASP A 20 -9.37 29.47 -22.16
N GLY A 21 -8.07 29.73 -22.32
CA GLY A 21 -7.10 28.88 -23.00
C GLY A 21 -6.19 28.04 -22.10
N VAL A 22 -5.21 27.36 -22.72
CA VAL A 22 -4.09 26.72 -21.99
C VAL A 22 -3.18 27.81 -21.48
N LEU A 23 -2.71 27.71 -20.23
CA LEU A 23 -1.77 28.67 -19.65
C LEU A 23 -0.45 28.68 -20.42
N GLU A 24 0.05 29.87 -20.74
CA GLU A 24 1.37 30.04 -21.35
C GLU A 24 2.46 29.72 -20.32
N PRO A 25 3.63 29.22 -20.75
CA PRO A 25 4.76 28.97 -19.84
C PRO A 25 5.21 30.18 -19.01
N ALA A 26 5.02 31.39 -19.53
CA ALA A 26 5.30 32.63 -18.82
C ALA A 26 4.38 32.84 -17.60
N ASP A 27 3.18 32.26 -17.63
CA ASP A 27 2.17 32.41 -16.59
C ASP A 27 2.27 31.30 -15.52
N ASP A 28 2.48 30.05 -15.94
CA ASP A 28 2.53 28.90 -15.01
C ASP A 28 3.95 28.50 -14.57
N LEU A 29 4.99 29.01 -15.24
CA LEU A 29 6.39 28.70 -15.00
C LEU A 29 6.73 27.20 -15.06
N SER A 30 6.02 26.43 -15.90
CA SER A 30 6.20 24.99 -16.09
C SER A 30 7.51 24.63 -16.81
N THR A 31 8.09 25.58 -17.55
CA THR A 31 9.35 25.41 -18.28
C THR A 31 10.23 26.67 -18.20
N ASP A 32 11.54 26.49 -18.41
CA ASP A 32 12.52 27.58 -18.48
C ASP A 32 12.51 28.31 -19.84
N ASP A 33 11.78 27.77 -20.83
CA ASP A 33 11.60 28.37 -22.17
C ASP A 33 10.24 29.07 -22.27
N TYR A 34 10.23 30.38 -22.03
CA TYR A 34 9.02 31.18 -21.96
C TYR A 34 8.36 31.47 -23.32
N GLU A 35 9.02 31.13 -24.42
CA GLU A 35 8.52 31.34 -25.79
C GLU A 35 8.00 30.03 -26.40
N ASP A 36 7.99 28.93 -25.63
CA ASP A 36 7.47 27.62 -26.05
C ASP A 36 5.94 27.67 -26.16
N ASP A 37 5.40 27.30 -27.33
CA ASP A 37 3.94 27.24 -27.53
C ASP A 37 3.42 25.89 -27.00
N PRO A 38 2.55 25.87 -25.97
CA PRO A 38 2.04 24.62 -25.43
C PRO A 38 1.21 23.81 -26.46
N LEU A 39 0.75 24.43 -27.55
CA LEU A 39 0.03 23.78 -28.64
C LEU A 39 0.95 23.09 -29.66
N ASP A 40 2.25 23.38 -29.65
CA ASP A 40 3.23 22.72 -30.52
C ASP A 40 3.59 21.31 -30.02
N THR A 41 3.43 21.04 -28.72
CA THR A 41 3.70 19.71 -28.15
C THR A 41 2.58 18.72 -28.49
N GLY A 42 2.88 17.77 -29.37
CA GLY A 42 2.00 16.65 -29.69
C GLY A 42 2.14 15.49 -28.70
N ILE A 43 1.00 14.91 -28.29
CA ILE A 43 0.97 13.58 -27.65
C ILE A 43 0.84 12.52 -28.74
N GLU A 44 1.81 11.61 -28.81
CA GLU A 44 1.71 10.40 -29.63
C GLU A 44 1.02 9.29 -28.81
N PRO A 45 -0.24 8.94 -29.11
CA PRO A 45 -0.90 7.85 -28.41
C PRO A 45 -0.25 6.51 -28.80
N PRO A 46 -0.36 5.47 -27.96
CA PRO A 46 0.14 4.15 -28.30
C PRO A 46 -0.53 3.61 -29.57
N ASP A 47 0.23 2.86 -30.37
CA ASP A 47 -0.22 2.26 -31.64
C ASP A 47 -1.42 1.30 -31.49
N HIS A 48 -1.72 0.86 -30.27
CA HIS A 48 -2.74 -0.14 -29.98
C HIS A 48 -3.66 0.29 -28.84
N TYR A 49 -4.94 -0.08 -28.95
CA TYR A 49 -5.91 0.04 -27.88
C TYR A 49 -5.56 -0.97 -26.76
N GLY A 50 -4.95 -0.48 -25.68
CA GLY A 50 -4.54 -1.33 -24.55
C GLY A 50 -5.69 -1.71 -23.61
N ALA A 51 -6.40 -0.72 -23.08
CA ALA A 51 -7.26 -0.91 -21.91
C ALA A 51 -8.60 -1.64 -22.17
N SER A 52 -9.11 -1.64 -23.40
CA SER A 52 -10.42 -2.23 -23.73
C SER A 52 -10.43 -3.76 -23.86
N ASN A 53 -9.24 -4.38 -23.88
CA ASN A 53 -9.09 -5.85 -23.99
C ASN A 53 -8.71 -6.51 -22.65
N TRP A 54 -8.68 -5.74 -21.56
CA TRP A 54 -8.32 -6.26 -20.23
C TRP A 54 -9.51 -6.97 -19.59
N TYR A 55 -9.22 -7.86 -18.65
CA TYR A 55 -10.27 -8.48 -17.85
C TYR A 55 -10.91 -7.43 -16.93
N GLY A 56 -12.19 -7.60 -16.59
CA GLY A 56 -12.91 -6.70 -15.69
C GLY A 56 -13.57 -5.49 -16.37
N VAL A 57 -13.45 -5.36 -17.70
CA VAL A 57 -14.09 -4.27 -18.46
C VAL A 57 -15.59 -4.49 -18.62
N THR A 58 -16.05 -5.75 -18.61
CA THR A 58 -17.49 -6.05 -18.67
C THR A 58 -18.12 -6.22 -17.28
N GLU A 59 -19.43 -5.94 -17.17
CA GLU A 59 -20.18 -6.12 -15.90
C GLU A 59 -20.13 -7.57 -15.38
N ALA A 60 -20.05 -8.54 -16.29
CA ALA A 60 -19.95 -9.95 -15.93
C ALA A 60 -18.59 -10.28 -15.29
N GLU A 61 -17.50 -9.79 -15.88
CA GLU A 61 -16.13 -9.99 -15.37
C GLU A 61 -15.91 -9.24 -14.06
N ALA A 62 -16.38 -7.99 -13.95
CA ALA A 62 -16.29 -7.23 -12.70
C ALA A 62 -17.00 -7.94 -11.53
N ARG A 63 -18.12 -8.62 -11.80
CA ARG A 63 -18.83 -9.43 -10.80
C ARG A 63 -18.09 -10.73 -10.47
N ALA A 64 -17.47 -11.36 -11.47
CA ALA A 64 -16.72 -12.60 -11.29
C ALA A 64 -15.41 -12.37 -10.52
N GLY A 65 -14.75 -11.24 -10.76
CA GLY A 65 -13.41 -10.95 -10.26
C GLY A 65 -12.34 -11.77 -10.99
N GLU A 66 -11.11 -11.30 -10.93
CA GLU A 66 -9.95 -12.02 -11.48
C GLU A 66 -9.62 -13.23 -10.61
N SER A 67 -9.14 -14.30 -11.25
CA SER A 67 -8.56 -15.42 -10.53
C SER A 67 -7.18 -15.04 -10.00
N LEU A 68 -6.73 -15.73 -8.95
CA LEU A 68 -5.37 -15.56 -8.43
C LEU A 68 -4.31 -15.78 -9.51
N ASP A 69 -4.51 -16.77 -10.38
CA ASP A 69 -3.57 -17.05 -11.48
C ASP A 69 -3.50 -15.91 -12.50
N GLN A 70 -4.62 -15.20 -12.74
CA GLN A 70 -4.63 -14.02 -13.62
C GLN A 70 -3.86 -12.86 -12.99
N LEU A 71 -4.12 -12.57 -11.70
CA LEU A 71 -3.40 -11.54 -10.96
C LEU A 71 -1.88 -11.80 -10.94
N LEU A 72 -1.48 -13.05 -10.71
CA LEU A 72 -0.06 -13.43 -10.71
C LEU A 72 0.59 -13.34 -12.10
N ALA A 73 -0.18 -13.47 -13.17
CA ALA A 73 0.33 -13.33 -14.54
C ALA A 73 0.55 -11.87 -14.94
N GLU A 74 -0.12 -10.93 -14.26
CA GLU A 74 0.01 -9.49 -14.47
C GLU A 74 1.16 -8.88 -13.65
N GLU A 75 1.57 -9.54 -12.56
CA GLU A 75 2.73 -9.11 -11.78
C GLU A 75 4.04 -9.34 -12.54
N GLU A 76 4.88 -8.31 -12.60
CA GLU A 76 6.29 -8.42 -12.99
C GLU A 76 7.12 -8.75 -11.73
N PRO A 77 7.80 -9.91 -11.67
CA PRO A 77 8.64 -10.24 -10.52
C PRO A 77 9.79 -9.25 -10.38
N GLU A 78 9.94 -8.65 -9.21
CA GLU A 78 11.12 -7.85 -8.90
C GLU A 78 12.36 -8.76 -8.86
N ILE A 79 13.32 -8.51 -9.76
CA ILE A 79 14.62 -9.20 -9.76
C ILE A 79 15.58 -8.41 -8.85
N ASP A 80 15.75 -8.86 -7.62
CA ASP A 80 16.84 -8.38 -6.76
C ASP A 80 18.12 -9.19 -7.06
N ALA A 81 19.09 -8.54 -7.71
CA ALA A 81 20.36 -9.15 -8.11
C ALA A 81 21.28 -9.48 -6.92
N ASP A 82 21.08 -8.82 -5.78
CA ASP A 82 21.82 -9.04 -4.54
C ASP A 82 20.99 -9.83 -3.52
N ALA A 83 19.81 -10.34 -3.91
CA ALA A 83 18.99 -11.18 -3.05
C ALA A 83 19.83 -12.37 -2.57
N PRO A 84 19.91 -12.59 -1.24
CA PRO A 84 20.53 -13.82 -0.75
C PRO A 84 19.77 -15.00 -1.35
N ASP A 85 20.51 -16.08 -1.67
CA ASP A 85 19.89 -17.37 -2.00
C ASP A 85 18.83 -17.66 -0.92
N VAL A 86 17.64 -18.12 -1.32
CA VAL A 86 16.51 -18.28 -0.39
C VAL A 86 16.92 -19.30 0.65
N VAL A 87 17.44 -18.82 1.78
CA VAL A 87 17.69 -19.64 2.95
C VAL A 87 16.31 -19.96 3.48
N ASP A 88 15.87 -21.19 3.24
CA ASP A 88 14.77 -21.76 4.00
C ASP A 88 15.29 -22.08 5.41
N ASP A 89 15.55 -21.03 6.18
CA ASP A 89 15.87 -21.09 7.61
C ASP A 89 14.60 -21.22 8.47
N ARG A 90 13.43 -21.22 7.81
CA ARG A 90 12.12 -21.40 8.44
C ARG A 90 11.88 -22.86 8.72
N TRP A 91 12.51 -23.39 9.77
CA TRP A 91 12.17 -24.67 10.39
C TRP A 91 12.19 -25.85 9.41
N ALA A 92 13.14 -26.78 9.54
CA ALA A 92 13.20 -27.95 8.65
C ALA A 92 11.89 -28.76 8.53
N ASP A 93 10.99 -28.65 9.53
CA ASP A 93 9.68 -29.30 9.60
C ASP A 93 8.48 -28.33 9.49
N GLY A 94 8.70 -27.05 9.17
CA GLY A 94 7.70 -25.98 9.23
C GLY A 94 7.45 -25.43 10.65
N PRO A 95 6.73 -24.29 10.79
CA PRO A 95 6.48 -23.68 12.09
C PRO A 95 5.68 -24.63 13.00
N GLY A 96 6.10 -24.75 14.27
CA GLY A 96 5.38 -25.53 15.28
C GLY A 96 3.97 -24.99 15.55
N PRO A 97 3.12 -25.72 16.31
CA PRO A 97 1.81 -25.20 16.69
C PRO A 97 1.94 -23.89 17.48
N ARG A 98 1.07 -22.91 17.24
CA ARG A 98 1.11 -21.62 17.93
C ARG A 98 0.64 -21.75 19.38
N SER A 99 1.11 -20.85 20.25
CA SER A 99 0.48 -20.69 21.57
C SER A 99 -0.70 -19.73 21.45
N GLY A 100 -1.87 -20.13 21.93
CA GLY A 100 -3.03 -19.26 22.12
C GLY A 100 -2.93 -18.40 23.38
N ARG A 101 -4.08 -18.16 24.03
CA ARG A 101 -4.16 -17.35 25.25
C ARG A 101 -3.54 -18.08 26.44
N LEU A 102 -2.38 -17.60 26.87
CA LEU A 102 -1.68 -18.09 28.06
C LEU A 102 -2.26 -17.51 29.35
N VAL A 103 -2.56 -18.38 30.32
CA VAL A 103 -2.92 -18.00 31.69
C VAL A 103 -1.87 -18.56 32.65
N SER A 104 -1.31 -17.71 33.51
CA SER A 104 -0.38 -18.12 34.56
C SER A 104 -1.10 -18.29 35.90
N ASP A 105 -0.70 -19.31 36.67
CA ASP A 105 -1.11 -19.52 38.05
C ASP A 105 -0.26 -18.69 39.06
N GLY A 106 0.58 -17.78 38.57
CA GLY A 106 1.53 -17.00 39.37
C GLY A 106 2.90 -17.65 39.54
N ARG A 107 3.18 -18.75 38.85
CA ARG A 107 4.51 -19.37 38.74
C ARG A 107 5.16 -19.05 37.39
N LEU A 108 6.38 -19.52 37.18
CA LEU A 108 7.12 -19.40 35.92
C LEU A 108 6.53 -20.25 34.76
N MET A 109 5.30 -20.72 34.91
CA MET A 109 4.59 -21.57 33.95
C MET A 109 3.29 -20.88 33.54
N ALA A 110 2.90 -21.06 32.28
CA ALA A 110 1.64 -20.58 31.73
C ALA A 110 1.02 -21.69 30.87
N GLU A 111 -0.30 -21.82 30.93
CA GLU A 111 -1.06 -22.82 30.19
C GLU A 111 -1.89 -22.15 29.09
N ASP A 112 -1.93 -22.74 27.91
CA ASP A 112 -2.81 -22.29 26.83
C ASP A 112 -4.24 -22.77 27.07
N VAL A 113 -5.18 -21.83 27.06
CA VAL A 113 -6.62 -22.06 27.27
C VAL A 113 -7.47 -21.44 26.16
N GLY A 114 -6.87 -21.10 25.02
CA GLY A 114 -7.52 -20.44 23.88
C GLY A 114 -8.00 -21.38 22.77
N THR A 115 -8.85 -20.86 21.89
CA THR A 115 -9.16 -21.47 20.59
C THR A 115 -8.23 -20.86 19.56
N ASP A 116 -7.52 -21.69 18.79
CA ASP A 116 -6.58 -21.23 17.78
C ASP A 116 -7.26 -20.27 16.76
N ALA A 117 -6.76 -19.04 16.70
CA ALA A 117 -6.77 -18.16 15.52
C ALA A 117 -8.13 -17.66 14.97
N TYR A 118 -8.79 -16.74 15.69
CA TYR A 118 -9.84 -15.91 15.03
C TYR A 118 -9.29 -14.62 14.38
N ALA A 119 -8.45 -13.86 15.07
CA ALA A 119 -7.90 -12.57 14.59
C ALA A 119 -6.63 -12.18 15.37
N ALA A 120 -5.66 -13.08 15.41
CA ALA A 120 -4.42 -12.86 16.16
C ALA A 120 -3.65 -11.66 15.60
N GLY A 121 -3.19 -10.77 16.49
CA GLY A 121 -2.27 -9.69 16.14
C GLY A 121 -0.90 -10.23 15.74
N ALA A 122 -0.09 -9.42 15.05
CA ALA A 122 1.24 -9.83 14.56
C ALA A 122 2.16 -10.36 15.67
N GLU A 123 2.00 -9.85 16.90
CA GLU A 123 2.76 -10.25 18.09
C GLU A 123 2.37 -11.64 18.64
N GLU A 124 1.09 -12.00 18.58
CA GLU A 124 0.61 -13.33 18.98
C GLU A 124 0.93 -14.38 17.90
N ALA A 125 0.95 -13.98 16.63
CA ALA A 125 1.36 -14.83 15.51
C ALA A 125 2.84 -15.25 15.53
N ALA A 126 3.68 -14.59 16.34
CA ALA A 126 5.11 -14.83 16.41
C ALA A 126 5.52 -15.96 17.40
N VAL A 127 4.66 -16.33 18.37
CA VAL A 127 5.01 -17.31 19.42
C VAL A 127 4.54 -18.72 19.05
N HIS A 128 5.47 -19.66 19.00
CA HIS A 128 5.24 -21.06 18.66
C HIS A 128 5.65 -21.99 19.81
N LEU A 129 4.87 -23.05 20.03
CA LEU A 129 5.21 -24.13 20.93
C LEU A 129 6.34 -24.94 20.30
N MET A 130 7.44 -25.07 21.03
CA MET A 130 8.54 -25.98 20.68
C MET A 130 8.40 -27.24 21.51
N ASP A 131 8.61 -28.41 20.89
CA ASP A 131 8.79 -29.64 21.66
C ASP A 131 10.09 -29.51 22.46
N ASN A 132 9.90 -29.30 23.75
CA ASN A 132 10.95 -29.01 24.69
C ASN A 132 11.56 -30.33 25.18
N GLY A 133 12.40 -30.94 24.33
CA GLY A 133 13.34 -31.94 24.78
C GLY A 133 14.06 -31.46 26.04
N GLU A 134 13.86 -32.19 27.15
CA GLU A 134 14.32 -31.93 28.52
C GLU A 134 14.96 -30.55 28.78
N ILE A 135 14.17 -29.55 29.17
CA ILE A 135 14.70 -28.27 29.68
C ILE A 135 15.44 -28.55 30.99
N ARG A 136 16.78 -28.53 30.97
CA ARG A 136 17.62 -28.57 32.17
C ARG A 136 17.80 -27.16 32.72
N TYR A 137 17.11 -26.86 33.83
CA TYR A 137 17.35 -25.64 34.59
C TYR A 137 18.79 -25.64 35.14
N HIS A 138 19.61 -24.67 34.72
CA HIS A 138 20.89 -24.40 35.38
C HIS A 138 20.62 -23.56 36.62
N SER A 139 20.55 -24.22 37.78
CA SER A 139 20.51 -23.54 39.08
C SER A 139 21.88 -22.90 39.33
N MET A 140 21.97 -21.57 39.32
CA MET A 140 23.17 -20.87 39.78
C MET A 140 23.32 -21.09 41.29
N HIS A 141 24.32 -21.86 41.69
CA HIS A 141 24.85 -21.83 43.04
C HIS A 141 25.91 -20.72 43.09
N GLU A 142 25.64 -19.65 43.83
CA GLU A 142 26.67 -18.75 44.34
C GLU A 142 27.44 -19.50 45.42
N GLU A 143 28.75 -19.68 45.22
CA GLU A 143 29.68 -20.11 46.27
C GLU A 143 30.57 -18.93 46.66
N ASP A 144 30.61 -18.66 47.97
CA ASP A 144 31.42 -17.67 48.70
C ASP A 144 32.91 -18.08 48.78
#